data_AF-A0A554VRJ7-F1
#
_entry.id   AF-A0A554VRJ7-F1
#
_cell.length_a   1.000
_cell.length_b   1.000
_cell.length_c   1.000
_cell.angle_alpha   90.00
_cell.angle_beta   90.00
_cell.angle_gamma   90.00
#
_symmetry.space_group_name_H-M   'P 1'
#
loop_
_entity.id
_entity.type
_entity.pdbx_description
1 polymer ?
#
loop_
_entity_poly.entity_id
_entity_poly.type
_entity_poly.pdbx_seq_one_letter_code
_entity_poly.pdbx_strand_id
1 'polypeptide(L)' 'MNRLNTRQRVESWLNTFGHLFNKNALEREVNISKGILQKHLKYGRKITNEDIIELRKLMKEFNDFFKRVEHSKKNQ' A
#
# COMPACT_ATOMS: atom_id res chain seq x y z
N MET A 1 14.87 -14.43 10.94
CA MET A 1 13.99 -13.25 10.71
C MET A 1 12.55 -13.73 10.66
N ASN A 2 11.69 -13.24 11.55
CA ASN A 2 10.26 -13.60 11.52
C ASN A 2 9.61 -13.06 10.24
N ARG A 3 8.80 -13.90 9.58
CA ARG A 3 8.07 -13.51 8.36
C ARG A 3 7.08 -12.40 8.72
N LEU A 4 7.26 -11.20 8.14
CA LEU A 4 6.34 -10.09 8.37
C LEU A 4 4.91 -10.48 8.03
N ASN A 5 3.97 -10.15 8.92
CA ASN A 5 2.56 -10.35 8.67
C ASN A 5 2.00 -9.30 7.68
N THR A 6 0.78 -9.48 7.21
CA THR A 6 0.16 -8.60 6.19
C THR A 6 0.13 -7.14 6.63
N ARG A 7 -0.25 -6.87 7.88
CA ARG A 7 -0.29 -5.51 8.44
C ARG A 7 1.09 -4.87 8.44
N GLN A 8 2.09 -5.55 8.99
CA GLN A 8 3.47 -5.05 9.05
C GLN A 8 4.01 -4.70 7.65
N ARG A 9 3.69 -5.50 6.64
CA ARG A 9 4.07 -5.22 5.25
C ARG A 9 3.42 -3.96 4.70
N VAL A 10 2.11 -3.81 4.90
CA VAL A 10 1.36 -2.65 4.41
C VAL A 10 1.81 -1.38 5.12
N GLU A 11 1.91 -1.41 6.45
CA GLU A 11 2.34 -0.25 7.25
C GLU A 11 3.80 0.12 6.92
N SER A 12 4.69 -0.85 6.75
CA SER A 12 6.07 -0.60 6.30
C SER A 12 6.12 0.03 4.91
N TRP A 13 5.31 -0.47 3.97
CA TRP A 13 5.21 0.12 2.63
C TRP A 13 4.67 1.55 2.66
N LEU A 14 3.63 1.82 3.44
CA LEU A 14 3.08 3.16 3.64
C LEU A 14 4.08 4.11 4.28
N ASN A 15 4.84 3.66 5.28
CA ASN A 15 5.86 4.50 5.92
C ASN A 15 7.04 4.80 4.98
N THR A 16 7.43 3.83 4.15
CA THR A 16 8.57 3.97 3.24
C THR A 16 8.21 4.79 2.02
N PHE A 17 7.07 4.49 1.38
CA PHE A 17 6.70 5.05 0.06
C PHE A 17 5.47 5.95 0.10
N GLY A 18 4.77 6.06 1.24
CA GLY A 18 3.53 6.85 1.35
C GLY A 18 3.71 8.33 1.01
N HIS A 19 4.92 8.87 1.10
CA HIS A 19 5.23 10.23 0.65
C HIS A 19 5.08 10.42 -0.87
N LEU A 20 5.27 9.36 -1.67
CA LEU A 20 5.17 9.38 -3.13
C LEU A 20 3.72 9.42 -3.63
N PHE A 21 2.77 9.01 -2.81
CA PHE A 21 1.37 8.87 -3.21
C PHE A 21 0.48 10.01 -2.71
N ASN A 22 -0.53 10.34 -3.52
CA ASN A 22 -1.68 11.11 -3.05
C ASN A 22 -2.57 10.21 -2.19
N LYS A 23 -2.56 10.45 -0.88
CA LYS A 23 -3.26 9.61 0.12
C LYS A 23 -4.76 9.56 -0.14
N ASN A 24 -5.38 10.69 -0.50
CA ASN A 24 -6.81 10.75 -0.79
C ASN A 24 -7.17 10.00 -2.09
N ALA A 25 -6.25 9.95 -3.06
CA ALA A 25 -6.47 9.17 -4.28
C ALA A 25 -6.41 7.67 -3.96
N LEU A 26 -5.40 7.24 -3.20
CA LEU A 26 -5.28 5.88 -2.68
C LEU A 26 -6.55 5.44 -1.95
N GLU A 27 -6.99 6.22 -0.97
CA GLU A 27 -8.18 5.90 -0.17
C GLU A 27 -9.43 5.72 -1.03
N ARG A 28 -9.62 6.55 -2.07
CA ARG A 28 -10.75 6.38 -3.00
C ARG A 28 -10.65 5.11 -3.83
N GLU A 29 -9.45 4.77 -4.30
CA GLU A 29 -9.22 3.58 -5.12
C GLU A 29 -9.57 2.29 -4.38
N VAL A 30 -9.22 2.21 -3.09
CA VAL A 30 -9.51 1.04 -2.25
C VAL A 30 -10.77 1.18 -1.39
N ASN A 31 -11.61 2.18 -1.68
CA ASN A 31 -12.86 2.46 -0.98
C ASN A 31 -12.74 2.57 0.56
N ILE A 32 -11.67 3.22 1.03
CA ILE A 32 -11.41 3.51 2.44
C ILE A 32 -11.89 4.91 2.78
N SER A 33 -12.34 5.11 4.02
CA SER A 33 -12.72 6.42 4.52
C SER A 33 -11.60 7.46 4.38
N LYS A 34 -11.98 8.68 3.97
CA LYS A 34 -11.03 9.77 3.73
C LYS A 34 -10.23 10.14 4.99
N GLY A 35 -8.92 10.32 4.82
CA GLY A 35 -7.99 10.76 5.84
C GLY A 35 -7.50 9.67 6.80
N ILE A 36 -7.85 8.40 6.58
CA ILE A 36 -7.33 7.27 7.36
C ILE A 36 -5.81 7.15 7.21
N LEU A 37 -5.31 7.17 5.98
CA LEU A 37 -3.88 7.08 5.69
C LEU A 37 -3.13 8.30 6.24
N GLN A 38 -3.71 9.49 6.11
CA GLN A 38 -3.10 10.70 6.69
C GLN A 38 -2.99 10.60 8.22
N LYS A 39 -4.06 10.16 8.90
CA LYS A 39 -4.06 10.00 10.35
C LYS A 39 -3.11 8.89 10.80
N HIS A 40 -2.99 7.81 10.04
CA HIS A 40 -2.02 6.76 10.29
C HIS A 40 -0.60 7.30 10.23
N LEU A 41 -0.23 7.96 9.13
CA LEU A 41 1.13 8.45 8.90
C LEU A 41 1.52 9.60 9.84
N LYS A 42 0.59 10.50 10.19
CA LYS A 42 0.89 11.65 11.07
C LYS A 42 0.82 11.33 12.55
N TYR A 43 -0.12 10.47 12.96
CA TYR A 43 -0.46 10.30 14.37
C TYR A 43 -0.37 8.84 14.84
N GLY A 44 0.09 7.93 13.99
CA GLY A 44 0.14 6.50 14.31
C GLY A 44 -1.25 5.87 14.49
N ARG A 45 -2.32 6.49 13.97
CA ARG A 45 -3.67 5.94 14.10
C ARG A 45 -3.73 4.56 13.45
N LYS A 46 -4.26 3.58 14.17
CA LYS A 46 -4.41 2.21 13.66
C LYS A 46 -5.38 2.18 12.48
N ILE A 47 -4.96 1.55 11.39
CA ILE A 47 -5.79 1.21 10.22
C ILE A 47 -6.57 -0.08 10.57
N THR A 48 -7.83 -0.20 10.18
CA THR A 48 -8.65 -1.40 10.46
C THR A 48 -8.07 -2.63 9.74
N ASN A 49 -8.52 -3.84 10.09
CA ASN A 49 -8.00 -5.05 9.43
C ASN A 49 -8.51 -5.15 7.99
N GLU A 50 -9.76 -4.72 7.78
CA GLU A 50 -10.45 -4.67 6.50
C GLU A 50 -9.70 -3.73 5.54
N ASP A 51 -9.39 -2.51 5.99
CA ASP A 51 -8.62 -1.52 5.22
C ASP A 51 -7.20 -2.04 4.89
N ILE A 52 -6.55 -2.75 5.82
CA ILE A 52 -5.24 -3.37 5.58
C ILE A 52 -5.31 -4.42 4.47
N ILE A 53 -6.40 -5.19 4.39
CA ILE A 53 -6.59 -6.21 3.35
C ILE A 53 -6.73 -5.54 1.98
N GLU A 54 -7.53 -4.47 1.87
CA GLU A 54 -7.70 -3.75 0.60
C GLU A 54 -6.40 -3.07 0.14
N LEU A 55 -5.69 -2.39 1.06
CA LEU A 55 -4.37 -1.83 0.77
C LEU A 55 -3.36 -2.90 0.33
N ARG A 56 -3.44 -4.11 0.91
CA ARG A 56 -2.57 -5.23 0.52
C ARG A 56 -2.83 -5.67 -0.92
N LYS A 57 -4.09 -5.70 -1.36
CA LYS A 57 -4.47 -6.05 -2.74
C LYS A 57 -3.89 -5.04 -3.72
N LEU A 58 -4.11 -3.75 -3.49
CA LEU A 58 -3.55 -2.71 -4.35
C LEU A 58 -2.02 -2.75 -4.42
N MET A 59 -1.34 -2.95 -3.27
CA MET A 59 0.12 -3.12 -3.25
C MET A 59 0.58 -4.32 -4.09
N LYS A 60 -0.20 -5.40 -4.12
CA LYS A 60 0.10 -6.57 -4.95
C LYS A 60 -0.08 -6.24 -6.45
N GLU A 61 -1.13 -5.53 -6.82
CA GLU A 61 -1.38 -5.11 -8.20
C GLU A 61 -0.25 -4.24 -8.76
N PHE A 62 0.25 -3.28 -7.98
CA PHE A 62 1.42 -2.50 -8.37
C PHE A 62 2.65 -3.39 -8.60
N ASN A 63 2.94 -4.27 -7.65
CA ASN A 63 4.08 -5.17 -7.75
C ASN A 63 3.98 -6.09 -8.98
N ASP A 64 2.79 -6.62 -9.27
CA ASP A 64 2.57 -7.49 -10.42
C ASP A 64 2.65 -6.69 -11.74
N PHE A 65 2.19 -5.44 -11.76
CA PHE A 65 2.41 -4.53 -12.88
C PHE A 65 3.90 -4.28 -13.14
N PHE A 66 4.69 -3.93 -12.11
CA PHE A 66 6.12 -3.68 -12.26
C PHE A 66 6.88 -4.91 -12.79
N LYS A 67 6.58 -6.10 -12.28
CA LYS A 67 7.18 -7.35 -12.79
C LYS A 67 6.91 -7.57 -14.27
N ARG A 68 5.67 -7.33 -14.72
CA ARG A 68 5.32 -7.44 -16.14
C ARG A 68 6.10 -6.44 -16.99
N VAL A 69 6.22 -5.20 -16.54
CA VAL A 69 6.98 -4.15 -17.24
C VAL A 69 8.46 -4.52 -17.32
N GLU A 70 9.08 -5.00 -16.23
CA GLU A 70 10.48 -5.42 -16.23
C GLU A 70 10.74 -6.61 -17.16
N HIS A 71 9.83 -7.60 -17.18
CA HIS A 71 9.92 -8.73 -18.10
C HIS A 71 9.81 -8.28 -19.56
N SER A 72 8.93 -7.33 -19.87
CA SER A 72 8.79 -6.78 -21.22
C SER A 72 10.06 -6.07 -21.70
N LYS A 73 10.82 -5.44 -20.81
CA LYS A 73 12.08 -4.73 -21.15
C LYS A 73 13.27 -5.67 -21.37
N LYS A 74 13.25 -6.88 -20.81
CA LYS A 74 14.33 -7.88 -20.98
C LYS A 74 14.22 -8.66 -22.29
N ASN A 75 13.05 -8.63 -22.94
CA ASN A 75 12.77 -9.31 -24.19
C ASN A 75 12.80 -8.38 -25.41
N GLN A 76 13.18 -7.11 -25.20
CA GLN A 76 13.55 -6.13 -26.24
C GLN A 76 15.06 -5.99 -26.27
#